data_AF-A0A1I7KWW9-F1
#
_entry.id   AF-A0A1I7KWW9-F1
#
_cell.length_a   1.000
_cell.length_b   1.000
_cell.length_c   1.000
_cell.angle_alpha   90.00
_cell.angle_beta   90.00
_cell.angle_gamma   90.00
#
_symmetry.space_group_name_H-M   'P 1'
#
loop_
_entity.id
_entity.type
_entity.pdbx_description
1 polymer ?
#
loop_
_entity_poly.entity_id
_entity_poly.type
_entity_poly.pdbx_seq_one_letter_code
_entity_poly.pdbx_strand_id
1 'polypeptide(L)'
;MPVSPVFHTQTALAEGLRELFKQLEERLELRSPVNVYLAGGMAVHLYTSDRVTTDVDAEFGARVFIPNDLIVDVTLEDGTREAVHFDTNYNSTFALMHEDYTDDSIPLDMGIEHIRLYVLSPLDLAVSKIARFADNDKDDIAALVRLGLTSADEIEQRATGALTGYIGGQAMLKLNLRDAVILAREVESERIATLRLAELPRLEKRAGAALTFWQHATEAIKVHGANGVDWADVERKTIVESISEHGQPPSDVAEVICQHSPGAVSKARQDEVRALVDGLAPELQAQYAKARSEKRCES
;
A
#
# COMPACT_ATOMS: atom_id res chain seq x y z
N MET A 1 6.70 -16.85 -4.37
CA MET A 1 5.31 -16.67 -4.83
C MET A 1 4.71 -15.60 -3.92
N PRO A 2 4.29 -14.44 -4.43
CA PRO A 2 3.45 -13.55 -3.63
C PRO A 2 2.18 -14.33 -3.26
N VAL A 3 1.74 -14.19 -2.00
CA VAL A 3 0.50 -14.81 -1.52
C VAL A 3 -0.65 -14.11 -2.24
N SER A 4 -1.54 -14.86 -2.88
CA SER A 4 -2.73 -14.26 -3.49
C SER A 4 -3.50 -13.48 -2.42
N PRO A 5 -3.89 -12.22 -2.69
CA PRO A 5 -4.65 -11.41 -1.75
C PRO A 5 -5.95 -12.12 -1.36
N VAL A 6 -6.34 -11.95 -0.10
CA VAL A 6 -7.60 -12.51 0.43
C VAL A 6 -8.72 -11.53 0.13
N PHE A 7 -9.79 -12.01 -0.51
CA PHE A 7 -10.98 -11.20 -0.77
C PHE A 7 -11.92 -11.19 0.44
N HIS A 8 -12.50 -10.03 0.71
CA HIS A 8 -13.53 -9.81 1.71
C HIS A 8 -14.91 -10.15 1.12
N THR A 9 -15.23 -11.44 1.02
CA THR A 9 -16.46 -11.92 0.36
C THR A 9 -17.67 -12.04 1.28
N GLN A 10 -17.54 -11.64 2.56
CA GLN A 10 -18.58 -11.78 3.59
C GLN A 10 -19.18 -10.44 4.02
N THR A 11 -18.84 -9.34 3.36
CA THR A 11 -19.45 -8.04 3.59
C THR A 11 -20.82 -7.97 2.91
N ALA A 12 -21.69 -7.08 3.37
CA ALA A 12 -23.00 -6.87 2.78
C ALA A 12 -22.92 -6.52 1.28
N LEU A 13 -21.93 -5.70 0.88
CA LEU A 13 -21.70 -5.35 -0.52
C LEU A 13 -21.22 -6.55 -1.36
N ALA A 14 -20.32 -7.37 -0.83
CA ALA A 14 -19.85 -8.57 -1.54
C ALA A 14 -20.96 -9.63 -1.67
N GLU A 15 -21.82 -9.76 -0.67
CA GLU A 15 -23.01 -10.62 -0.76
C GLU A 15 -24.01 -10.08 -1.81
N GLY A 16 -24.21 -8.76 -1.85
CA GLY A 16 -25.01 -8.10 -2.88
C GLY A 16 -24.46 -8.32 -4.29
N LEU A 17 -23.13 -8.22 -4.46
CA LEU A 17 -22.44 -8.50 -5.71
C LEU A 17 -22.67 -9.95 -6.17
N ARG A 18 -22.53 -10.92 -5.25
CA ARG A 18 -22.79 -12.34 -5.54
C ARG A 18 -24.22 -12.56 -6.00
N GLU A 19 -25.20 -11.99 -5.31
CA GLU A 19 -26.61 -12.11 -5.67
C GLU A 19 -26.91 -11.44 -7.01
N LEU A 20 -26.29 -10.28 -7.29
CA LEU A 20 -26.41 -9.56 -8.56
C LEU A 20 -25.99 -10.46 -9.74
N PHE A 21 -24.81 -11.09 -9.63
CA PHE A 21 -24.32 -11.98 -10.68
C PHE A 21 -25.11 -13.28 -10.78
N LYS A 22 -25.58 -13.83 -9.66
CA LYS A 22 -26.45 -15.02 -9.66
C LYS A 22 -27.76 -14.74 -10.41
N GLN A 23 -28.42 -13.62 -10.13
CA GLN A 23 -29.62 -13.21 -10.86
C GLN A 23 -29.32 -12.90 -12.34
N LEU A 24 -28.17 -12.33 -12.65
CA LEU A 24 -27.76 -12.11 -14.05
C LEU A 24 -27.64 -13.45 -14.79
N GLU A 25 -26.96 -14.42 -14.21
CA GLU A 25 -26.76 -15.75 -14.79
C GLU A 25 -28.09 -16.46 -15.05
N GLU A 26 -29.00 -16.45 -14.06
CA GLU A 26 -30.33 -17.04 -14.18
C GLU A 26 -31.15 -16.37 -15.30
N ARG A 27 -31.15 -15.02 -15.35
CA ARG A 27 -31.91 -14.26 -16.36
C ARG A 27 -31.35 -14.40 -17.78
N LEU A 28 -30.05 -14.62 -17.90
CA LEU A 28 -29.39 -14.84 -19.20
C LEU A 28 -29.52 -16.28 -19.70
N GLU A 29 -29.96 -17.21 -18.84
CA GLU A 29 -30.00 -18.66 -19.13
C GLU A 29 -28.65 -19.15 -19.71
N LEU A 30 -27.54 -18.73 -19.11
CA LEU A 30 -26.20 -19.08 -19.61
C LEU A 30 -26.02 -20.61 -19.67
N ARG A 31 -25.37 -21.09 -20.73
CA ARG A 31 -25.07 -22.53 -20.93
C ARG A 31 -23.59 -22.81 -21.14
N SER A 32 -22.80 -21.76 -21.15
CA SER A 32 -21.36 -21.79 -21.37
C SER A 32 -20.72 -20.72 -20.50
N PRO A 33 -19.50 -20.95 -20.00
CA PRO A 33 -18.86 -19.98 -19.14
C PRO A 33 -18.61 -18.62 -19.81
N VAL A 34 -18.77 -17.54 -19.05
CA VAL A 34 -18.44 -16.18 -19.45
C VAL A 34 -17.46 -15.62 -18.43
N ASN A 35 -16.28 -15.18 -18.89
CA ASN A 35 -15.34 -14.48 -18.03
C ASN A 35 -15.82 -13.05 -17.80
N VAL A 36 -15.74 -12.57 -16.57
CA VAL A 36 -16.09 -11.21 -16.18
C VAL A 36 -14.97 -10.65 -15.31
N TYR A 37 -14.49 -9.45 -15.67
CA TYR A 37 -13.40 -8.76 -14.99
C TYR A 37 -13.97 -7.56 -14.22
N LEU A 38 -13.85 -7.62 -12.89
CA LEU A 38 -14.32 -6.61 -11.95
C LEU A 38 -13.27 -5.54 -11.74
N ALA A 39 -13.68 -4.30 -11.92
CA ALA A 39 -12.88 -3.11 -11.72
C ALA A 39 -13.54 -2.17 -10.71
N GLY A 40 -13.02 -0.94 -10.63
CA GLY A 40 -13.75 0.13 -9.97
C GLY A 40 -13.81 0.04 -8.45
N GLY A 41 -14.77 0.74 -7.87
CA GLY A 41 -14.93 0.81 -6.42
C GLY A 41 -15.24 -0.55 -5.80
N MET A 42 -16.07 -1.37 -6.45
CA MET A 42 -16.45 -2.69 -5.93
C MET A 42 -15.26 -3.65 -5.87
N ALA A 43 -14.39 -3.61 -6.88
CA ALA A 43 -13.14 -4.38 -6.84
C ALA A 43 -12.21 -3.94 -5.70
N VAL A 44 -12.11 -2.62 -5.45
CA VAL A 44 -11.36 -2.10 -4.30
C VAL A 44 -11.99 -2.56 -2.98
N HIS A 45 -13.32 -2.53 -2.86
CA HIS A 45 -14.03 -3.02 -1.67
C HIS A 45 -13.68 -4.48 -1.36
N LEU A 46 -13.62 -5.34 -2.38
CA LEU A 46 -13.26 -6.75 -2.18
C LEU A 46 -11.84 -6.93 -1.61
N TYR A 47 -10.93 -5.99 -1.84
CA TYR A 47 -9.57 -6.03 -1.26
C TYR A 47 -9.47 -5.35 0.11
N THR A 48 -10.29 -4.35 0.38
CA THR A 48 -10.11 -3.47 1.56
C THR A 48 -11.18 -3.62 2.62
N SER A 49 -12.37 -4.12 2.28
CA SER A 49 -13.62 -4.05 3.05
C SER A 49 -14.09 -2.66 3.50
N ASP A 50 -13.33 -1.60 3.21
CA ASP A 50 -13.60 -0.24 3.70
C ASP A 50 -14.34 0.62 2.67
N ARG A 51 -14.18 0.35 1.37
CA ARG A 51 -14.74 1.20 0.32
C ARG A 51 -16.24 0.96 0.14
N VAL A 52 -17.08 1.94 0.46
CA VAL A 52 -18.52 1.85 0.15
C VAL A 52 -18.78 2.26 -1.29
N THR A 53 -19.50 1.42 -2.03
CA THR A 53 -19.83 1.62 -3.45
C THR A 53 -21.03 0.77 -3.84
N THR A 54 -21.88 1.30 -4.70
CA THR A 54 -23.08 0.61 -5.21
C THR A 54 -22.95 0.23 -6.69
N ASP A 55 -22.08 0.94 -7.41
CA ASP A 55 -21.79 0.71 -8.82
C ASP A 55 -20.84 -0.48 -8.99
N VAL A 56 -21.24 -1.43 -9.85
CA VAL A 56 -20.43 -2.59 -10.26
C VAL A 56 -19.87 -2.33 -11.66
N ASP A 57 -18.59 -2.01 -11.69
CA ASP A 57 -17.80 -1.89 -12.91
C ASP A 57 -17.33 -3.27 -13.37
N ALA A 58 -17.91 -3.76 -14.47
CA ALA A 58 -17.65 -5.11 -14.97
C ALA A 58 -17.40 -5.11 -16.49
N GLU A 59 -16.28 -5.70 -16.90
CA GLU A 59 -16.01 -6.03 -18.30
C GLU A 59 -16.37 -7.48 -18.59
N PHE A 60 -17.22 -7.71 -19.59
CA PHE A 60 -17.68 -9.04 -19.98
C PHE A 60 -16.90 -9.54 -21.19
N GLY A 61 -16.31 -10.74 -21.09
CA GLY A 61 -15.62 -11.42 -22.18
C GLY A 61 -16.54 -11.94 -23.30
N ALA A 62 -17.84 -11.69 -23.20
CA ALA A 62 -18.84 -11.97 -24.21
C ALA A 62 -19.89 -10.86 -24.24
N ARG A 63 -20.57 -10.71 -25.39
CA ARG A 63 -21.69 -9.79 -25.49
C ARG A 63 -22.88 -10.33 -24.69
N VAL A 64 -23.19 -9.67 -23.58
CA VAL A 64 -24.34 -9.98 -22.72
C VAL A 64 -25.37 -8.85 -22.74
N PHE A 65 -26.62 -9.18 -22.43
CA PHE A 65 -27.66 -8.19 -22.20
C PHE A 65 -27.84 -8.02 -20.69
N ILE A 66 -27.48 -6.87 -20.15
CA ILE A 66 -27.70 -6.56 -18.73
C ILE A 66 -29.13 -6.02 -18.58
N PRO A 67 -30.03 -6.69 -17.85
CA PRO A 67 -31.38 -6.18 -17.64
C PRO A 67 -31.37 -4.89 -16.84
N ASN A 68 -32.09 -3.87 -17.30
CA ASN A 68 -32.12 -2.54 -16.63
C ASN A 68 -32.77 -2.58 -15.23
N ASP A 69 -33.54 -3.62 -14.93
CA ASP A 69 -34.23 -3.84 -13.66
C ASP A 69 -33.45 -4.79 -12.73
N LEU A 70 -32.23 -5.17 -13.09
CA LEU A 70 -31.37 -5.99 -12.26
C LEU A 70 -30.66 -5.11 -11.21
N ILE A 71 -31.27 -5.04 -10.04
CA ILE A 71 -30.82 -4.27 -8.89
C ILE A 71 -30.96 -5.16 -7.65
N VAL A 72 -29.95 -5.17 -6.77
CA VAL A 72 -29.97 -5.93 -5.53
C VAL A 72 -29.88 -4.98 -4.35
N ASP A 73 -30.95 -4.93 -3.55
CA ASP A 73 -30.97 -4.20 -2.29
C ASP A 73 -30.12 -4.90 -1.23
N VAL A 74 -29.27 -4.15 -0.54
CA VAL A 74 -28.45 -4.62 0.57
C VAL A 74 -28.63 -3.72 1.79
N THR A 75 -28.44 -4.29 2.97
CA THR A 75 -28.33 -3.52 4.22
C THR A 75 -26.89 -3.64 4.70
N LEU A 76 -26.18 -2.51 4.72
CA LEU A 76 -24.81 -2.42 5.17
C LEU A 76 -24.69 -2.74 6.68
N GLU A 77 -23.46 -2.94 7.13
CA GLU A 77 -23.14 -3.30 8.50
C GLU A 77 -23.60 -2.24 9.54
N ASP A 78 -23.71 -0.98 9.12
CA ASP A 78 -24.21 0.13 9.95
C ASP A 78 -25.76 0.27 9.92
N GLY A 79 -26.45 -0.58 9.15
CA GLY A 79 -27.89 -0.56 8.96
C GLY A 79 -28.38 0.32 7.79
N THR A 80 -27.49 1.01 7.09
CA THR A 80 -27.83 1.80 5.89
C THR A 80 -28.31 0.88 4.78
N ARG A 81 -29.34 1.28 4.03
CA ARG A 81 -29.85 0.53 2.87
C ARG A 81 -29.28 1.10 1.59
N GLU A 82 -28.72 0.23 0.76
CA GLU A 82 -28.11 0.56 -0.52
C GLU A 82 -28.60 -0.38 -1.62
N ALA A 83 -28.38 -0.02 -2.88
CA ALA A 83 -28.81 -0.79 -4.04
C ALA A 83 -27.63 -1.03 -4.99
N VAL A 84 -27.17 -2.28 -5.04
CA VAL A 84 -26.05 -2.71 -5.89
C VAL A 84 -26.55 -2.94 -7.31
N HIS A 85 -25.87 -2.35 -8.29
CA HIS A 85 -26.26 -2.41 -9.70
C HIS A 85 -25.05 -2.25 -10.63
N PHE A 86 -25.17 -2.67 -11.89
CA PHE A 86 -24.10 -2.51 -12.88
C PHE A 86 -24.00 -1.07 -13.37
N ASP A 87 -22.78 -0.53 -13.45
CA ASP A 87 -22.54 0.68 -14.25
C ASP A 87 -22.53 0.30 -15.74
N THR A 88 -23.64 0.56 -16.40
CA THR A 88 -23.81 0.30 -17.84
C THR A 88 -23.00 1.25 -18.73
N ASN A 89 -22.38 2.29 -18.17
CA ASN A 89 -21.49 3.20 -18.87
C ASN A 89 -20.00 2.85 -18.65
N TYR A 90 -19.70 1.85 -17.81
CA TYR A 90 -18.33 1.42 -17.59
C TYR A 90 -17.70 0.90 -18.89
N ASN A 91 -16.48 1.37 -19.17
CA ASN A 91 -15.68 0.87 -20.27
C ASN A 91 -14.19 0.99 -19.90
N SER A 92 -13.52 -0.16 -19.88
CA SER A 92 -12.10 -0.29 -19.53
C SER A 92 -11.16 0.52 -20.43
N THR A 93 -11.56 0.81 -21.68
CA THR A 93 -10.75 1.57 -22.65
C THR A 93 -10.52 3.03 -22.25
N PHE A 94 -11.39 3.60 -21.40
CA PHE A 94 -11.24 4.97 -20.91
C PHE A 94 -10.39 5.09 -19.64
N ALA A 95 -10.07 3.95 -18.99
CA ALA A 95 -9.13 3.92 -17.89
C ALA A 95 -7.69 3.84 -18.42
N LEU A 96 -6.72 4.22 -17.59
CA LEU A 96 -5.34 3.86 -17.84
C LEU A 96 -5.17 2.38 -17.48
N MET A 97 -5.02 1.51 -18.48
CA MET A 97 -4.91 0.07 -18.29
C MET A 97 -3.68 -0.46 -19.02
N HIS A 98 -2.91 -1.33 -18.38
CA HIS A 98 -1.82 -2.05 -19.05
C HIS A 98 -2.39 -3.20 -19.89
N GLU A 99 -1.80 -3.54 -21.03
CA GLU A 99 -2.35 -4.53 -21.97
C GLU A 99 -2.59 -5.93 -21.36
N ASP A 100 -1.80 -6.32 -20.36
CA ASP A 100 -1.89 -7.62 -19.68
C ASP A 100 -2.89 -7.67 -18.50
N TYR A 101 -3.67 -6.62 -18.24
CA TYR A 101 -4.51 -6.52 -17.03
C TYR A 101 -5.51 -7.68 -16.84
N THR A 102 -5.98 -8.29 -17.92
CA THR A 102 -6.87 -9.45 -17.86
C THR A 102 -6.13 -10.72 -17.45
N ASP A 103 -4.88 -10.87 -17.89
CA ASP A 103 -4.04 -12.03 -17.55
C ASP A 103 -3.54 -11.95 -16.11
N ASP A 104 -3.29 -10.73 -15.62
CA ASP A 104 -2.88 -10.42 -14.25
C ASP A 104 -4.06 -10.41 -13.25
N SER A 105 -5.29 -10.57 -13.73
CA SER A 105 -6.49 -10.57 -12.88
C SER A 105 -6.57 -11.83 -12.01
N ILE A 106 -7.14 -11.65 -10.82
CA ILE A 106 -7.15 -12.65 -9.75
C ILE A 106 -8.53 -13.32 -9.73
N PRO A 107 -8.62 -14.66 -9.84
CA PRO A 107 -9.90 -15.36 -9.85
C PRO A 107 -10.62 -15.21 -8.51
N LEU A 108 -11.94 -14.98 -8.60
CA LEU A 108 -12.84 -14.82 -7.47
C LEU A 108 -13.91 -15.90 -7.53
N ASP A 109 -13.87 -16.83 -6.57
CA ASP A 109 -14.92 -17.83 -6.43
C ASP A 109 -16.03 -17.29 -5.50
N MET A 110 -17.23 -17.12 -6.07
CA MET A 110 -18.44 -16.76 -5.34
C MET A 110 -19.55 -17.82 -5.48
N GLY A 111 -19.21 -19.01 -5.97
CA GLY A 111 -20.17 -20.11 -6.17
C GLY A 111 -21.18 -19.86 -7.29
N ILE A 112 -20.78 -19.14 -8.33
CA ILE A 112 -21.57 -18.88 -9.55
C ILE A 112 -21.14 -19.87 -10.64
N GLU A 113 -22.07 -20.45 -11.40
CA GLU A 113 -21.78 -21.66 -12.20
C GLU A 113 -21.12 -21.36 -13.55
N HIS A 114 -21.65 -20.39 -14.28
CA HIS A 114 -21.24 -20.03 -15.63
C HIS A 114 -20.51 -18.69 -15.69
N ILE A 115 -20.76 -17.76 -14.78
CA ILE A 115 -19.97 -16.53 -14.69
C ILE A 115 -18.68 -16.78 -13.90
N ARG A 116 -17.54 -16.68 -14.59
CA ARG A 116 -16.20 -16.76 -13.99
C ARG A 116 -15.73 -15.36 -13.66
N LEU A 117 -15.74 -15.03 -12.37
CA LEU A 117 -15.33 -13.73 -11.89
C LEU A 117 -13.80 -13.66 -11.73
N TYR A 118 -13.25 -12.55 -12.19
CA TYR A 118 -11.87 -12.14 -11.97
C TYR A 118 -11.89 -10.72 -11.43
N VAL A 119 -11.08 -10.42 -10.43
CA VAL A 119 -10.89 -9.04 -9.95
C VAL A 119 -9.57 -8.55 -10.51
N LEU A 120 -9.53 -7.31 -11.01
CA LEU A 120 -8.26 -6.71 -11.42
C LEU A 120 -7.23 -6.81 -10.29
N SER A 121 -5.96 -6.98 -10.65
CA SER A 121 -4.87 -6.97 -9.66
C SER A 121 -4.90 -5.66 -8.87
N PRO A 122 -4.48 -5.63 -7.60
CA PRO A 122 -4.40 -4.38 -6.83
C PRO A 122 -3.58 -3.30 -7.55
N LEU A 123 -2.52 -3.71 -8.24
CA LEU A 123 -1.69 -2.83 -9.04
C LEU A 123 -2.48 -2.23 -10.22
N ASP A 124 -3.18 -3.05 -11.01
CA ASP A 124 -3.95 -2.56 -12.16
C ASP A 124 -5.17 -1.74 -11.73
N LEU A 125 -5.78 -2.03 -10.58
CA LEU A 125 -6.81 -1.17 -9.97
C LEU A 125 -6.25 0.20 -9.62
N ALA A 126 -5.08 0.27 -8.97
CA ALA A 126 -4.46 1.55 -8.66
C ALA A 126 -4.15 2.34 -9.93
N VAL A 127 -3.67 1.68 -10.99
CA VAL A 127 -3.36 2.30 -12.28
C VAL A 127 -4.63 2.77 -13.00
N SER A 128 -5.73 2.00 -12.96
CA SER A 128 -7.01 2.34 -13.60
C SER A 128 -7.61 3.65 -13.07
N LYS A 129 -7.23 4.05 -11.86
CA LYS A 129 -7.72 5.22 -11.12
C LYS A 129 -7.00 6.52 -11.52
N ILE A 130 -5.83 6.43 -12.14
CA ILE A 130 -4.95 7.58 -12.44
C ILE A 130 -5.54 8.50 -13.52
N ALA A 131 -6.26 7.96 -14.50
CA ALA A 131 -6.80 8.78 -15.59
C ALA A 131 -7.79 9.85 -15.09
N ARG A 132 -8.65 9.48 -14.14
CA ARG A 132 -9.64 10.38 -13.52
C ARG A 132 -9.07 11.09 -12.29
N PHE A 133 -8.41 10.34 -11.40
CA PHE A 133 -7.77 10.81 -10.17
C PHE A 133 -8.65 11.74 -9.32
N ALA A 134 -9.95 11.42 -9.22
CA ALA A 134 -10.88 12.09 -8.31
C ALA A 134 -10.58 11.73 -6.85
N ASP A 135 -11.25 12.37 -5.89
CA ASP A 135 -10.93 12.18 -4.47
C ASP A 135 -11.13 10.72 -4.00
N ASN A 136 -12.20 10.07 -4.44
CA ASN A 136 -12.41 8.64 -4.21
C ASN A 136 -11.35 7.75 -4.90
N ASP A 137 -10.84 8.18 -6.06
CA ASP A 137 -9.76 7.46 -6.76
C ASP A 137 -8.43 7.57 -6.00
N LYS A 138 -8.16 8.72 -5.37
CA LYS A 138 -7.01 8.91 -4.47
C LYS A 138 -7.13 8.02 -3.23
N ASP A 139 -8.32 8.00 -2.63
CA ASP A 139 -8.59 7.15 -1.45
C ASP A 139 -8.42 5.67 -1.78
N ASP A 140 -8.85 5.23 -2.97
CA ASP A 140 -8.64 3.86 -3.45
C ASP A 140 -7.16 3.51 -3.59
N ILE A 141 -6.38 4.34 -4.30
CA ILE A 141 -4.94 4.15 -4.47
C ILE A 141 -4.26 4.09 -3.09
N ALA A 142 -4.60 5.03 -2.21
CA ALA A 142 -4.07 5.09 -0.85
C ALA A 142 -4.41 3.82 -0.05
N ALA A 143 -5.65 3.34 -0.11
CA ALA A 143 -6.06 2.13 0.61
C ALA A 143 -5.28 0.89 0.16
N LEU A 144 -5.12 0.70 -1.16
CA LEU A 144 -4.36 -0.43 -1.72
C LEU A 144 -2.88 -0.39 -1.30
N VAL A 145 -2.26 0.78 -1.34
CA VAL A 145 -0.87 0.98 -0.88
C VAL A 145 -0.74 0.79 0.62
N ARG A 146 -1.68 1.29 1.42
CA ARG A 146 -1.68 1.20 2.88
C ARG A 146 -1.77 -0.24 3.37
N LEU A 147 -2.50 -1.10 2.66
CA LEU A 147 -2.55 -2.54 2.92
C LEU A 147 -1.31 -3.29 2.40
N GLY A 148 -0.41 -2.62 1.68
CA GLY A 148 0.78 -3.22 1.09
C GLY A 148 0.47 -4.16 -0.07
N LEU A 149 -0.67 -3.97 -0.74
CA LEU A 149 -1.08 -4.77 -1.91
C LEU A 149 -0.37 -4.33 -3.20
N THR A 150 0.18 -3.12 -3.21
CA THR A 150 1.04 -2.56 -4.25
C THR A 150 1.95 -1.49 -3.63
N SER A 151 3.02 -1.10 -4.33
CA SER A 151 3.93 -0.02 -3.96
C SER A 151 3.87 1.15 -4.94
N ALA A 152 4.46 2.29 -4.55
CA ALA A 152 4.52 3.45 -5.43
C ALA A 152 5.36 3.19 -6.70
N ASP A 153 6.46 2.44 -6.56
CA ASP A 153 7.35 2.12 -7.68
C ASP A 153 6.69 1.14 -8.67
N GLU A 154 5.93 0.15 -8.18
CA GLU A 154 5.13 -0.74 -9.04
C GLU A 154 4.06 0.04 -9.81
N ILE A 155 3.35 0.96 -9.14
CA ILE A 155 2.36 1.84 -9.79
C ILE A 155 3.03 2.69 -10.87
N GLU A 156 4.14 3.37 -10.55
CA GLU A 156 4.87 4.23 -11.50
C GLU A 156 5.31 3.43 -12.74
N GLN A 157 5.89 2.25 -12.53
CA GLN A 157 6.36 1.38 -13.60
C GLN A 157 5.20 0.89 -14.47
N ARG A 158 4.14 0.35 -13.85
CA ARG A 158 3.00 -0.22 -14.57
C ARG A 158 2.22 0.85 -15.35
N ALA A 159 1.96 2.00 -14.73
CA ALA A 159 1.29 3.11 -15.38
C ALA A 159 2.11 3.65 -16.55
N THR A 160 3.44 3.75 -16.41
CA THR A 160 4.33 4.18 -17.50
C THR A 160 4.27 3.20 -18.69
N GLY A 161 4.23 1.89 -18.42
CA GLY A 161 4.04 0.87 -19.46
C GLY A 161 2.70 1.02 -20.19
N ALA A 162 1.63 1.36 -19.47
CA ALA A 162 0.28 1.56 -20.01
C ALA A 162 0.11 2.84 -20.85
N LEU A 163 1.00 3.84 -20.72
CA LEU A 163 0.84 5.15 -21.39
C LEU A 163 0.69 5.07 -22.91
N THR A 164 1.33 4.09 -23.55
CA THR A 164 1.30 3.93 -25.02
C THR A 164 -0.07 3.52 -25.53
N GLY A 165 -0.80 2.72 -24.75
CA GLY A 165 -2.15 2.24 -25.09
C GLY A 165 -3.28 3.18 -24.68
N TYR A 166 -2.98 4.25 -23.93
CA TYR A 166 -4.01 5.12 -23.36
C TYR A 166 -4.74 5.96 -24.39
N ILE A 167 -6.07 5.93 -24.34
CA ILE A 167 -6.96 6.72 -25.19
C ILE A 167 -7.45 7.96 -24.41
N GLY A 168 -6.80 9.10 -24.63
CA GLY A 168 -7.20 10.37 -24.01
C GLY A 168 -6.11 11.43 -23.99
N GLY A 169 -6.35 12.51 -23.23
CA GLY A 169 -5.40 13.62 -23.10
C GLY A 169 -4.17 13.28 -22.27
N GLN A 170 -3.02 13.01 -22.92
CA GLN A 170 -1.79 12.59 -22.23
C GLN A 170 -1.18 13.65 -21.29
N ALA A 171 -1.41 14.94 -21.56
CA ALA A 171 -0.83 16.00 -20.73
C ALA A 171 -1.37 15.97 -19.28
N MET A 172 -2.69 15.89 -19.13
CA MET A 172 -3.33 15.75 -17.82
C MET A 172 -3.01 14.40 -17.18
N LEU A 173 -3.00 13.32 -17.97
CA LEU A 173 -2.66 11.99 -17.46
C LEU A 173 -1.28 11.95 -16.80
N LYS A 174 -0.27 12.58 -17.41
CA LYS A 174 1.08 12.63 -16.84
C LYS A 174 1.15 13.43 -15.54
N LEU A 175 0.33 14.46 -15.39
CA LEU A 175 0.20 15.20 -14.13
C LEU A 175 -0.44 14.31 -13.06
N ASN A 176 -1.56 13.67 -13.38
CA ASN A 176 -2.22 12.75 -12.47
C ASN A 176 -1.31 11.59 -12.06
N LEU A 177 -0.53 11.02 -12.99
CA LEU A 177 0.44 9.96 -12.69
C LEU A 177 1.48 10.45 -11.69
N ARG A 178 2.06 11.64 -11.91
CA ARG A 178 3.02 12.23 -10.97
C ARG A 178 2.40 12.38 -9.58
N ASP A 179 1.20 12.91 -9.49
CA ASP A 179 0.53 13.17 -8.21
C ASP A 179 0.10 11.86 -7.52
N ALA A 180 -0.32 10.85 -8.29
CA ALA A 180 -0.63 9.51 -7.79
C ALA A 180 0.61 8.82 -7.20
N VAL A 181 1.77 8.96 -7.84
CA VAL A 181 3.03 8.40 -7.32
C VAL A 181 3.48 9.13 -6.05
N ILE A 182 3.29 10.46 -5.97
CA ILE A 182 3.57 11.22 -4.74
C ILE A 182 2.68 10.71 -3.60
N LEU A 183 1.36 10.63 -3.83
CA LEU A 183 0.41 10.09 -2.87
C LEU A 183 0.79 8.68 -2.41
N ALA A 184 1.10 7.78 -3.36
CA ALA A 184 1.50 6.41 -3.05
C ALA A 184 2.77 6.37 -2.20
N ARG A 185 3.79 7.20 -2.49
CA ARG A 185 5.03 7.27 -1.70
C ARG A 185 4.79 7.78 -0.28
N GLU A 186 3.90 8.76 -0.11
CA GLU A 186 3.51 9.27 1.21
C GLU A 186 2.84 8.18 2.04
N VAL A 187 1.81 7.53 1.49
CA VAL A 187 1.07 6.46 2.18
C VAL A 187 1.95 5.23 2.47
N GLU A 188 2.84 4.88 1.53
CA GLU A 188 3.80 3.80 1.74
C GLU A 188 4.78 4.11 2.87
N SER A 189 5.26 5.36 2.95
CA SER A 189 6.12 5.84 4.03
C SER A 189 5.43 5.74 5.39
N GLU A 190 4.16 6.16 5.48
CA GLU A 190 3.33 6.03 6.69
C GLU A 190 3.13 4.58 7.11
N ARG A 191 2.87 3.69 6.15
CA ARG A 191 2.72 2.24 6.39
C ARG A 191 4.01 1.66 6.96
N ILE A 192 5.15 1.96 6.35
CA ILE A 192 6.46 1.47 6.81
C ILE A 192 6.78 2.01 8.20
N ALA A 193 6.49 3.28 8.47
CA ALA A 193 6.68 3.87 9.80
C ALA A 193 5.85 3.15 10.87
N THR A 194 4.57 2.88 10.58
CA THR A 194 3.67 2.11 11.45
C THR A 194 4.19 0.69 11.70
N LEU A 195 4.67 0.01 10.66
CA LEU A 195 5.26 -1.33 10.80
C LEU A 195 6.52 -1.30 11.66
N ARG A 196 7.42 -0.35 11.42
CA ARG A 196 8.65 -0.19 12.22
C ARG A 196 8.34 0.07 13.69
N LEU A 197 7.35 0.93 13.97
CA LEU A 197 6.84 1.18 15.31
C LEU A 197 6.36 -0.10 16.01
N ALA A 198 5.54 -0.91 15.32
CA ALA A 198 5.04 -2.18 15.87
C ALA A 198 6.16 -3.20 16.12
N GLU A 199 7.24 -3.13 15.35
CA GLU A 199 8.40 -4.02 15.44
C GLU A 199 9.47 -3.57 16.45
N LEU A 200 9.41 -2.32 16.93
CA LEU A 200 10.38 -1.76 17.89
C LEU A 200 10.65 -2.67 19.09
N PRO A 201 9.66 -3.28 19.77
CA PRO A 201 9.93 -4.14 20.92
C PRO A 201 10.83 -5.35 20.61
N ARG A 202 10.93 -5.78 19.35
CA ARG A 202 11.82 -6.90 18.98
C ARG A 202 13.29 -6.51 19.04
N LEU A 203 13.60 -5.21 19.00
CA LEU A 203 14.96 -4.70 19.04
C LEU A 203 15.58 -4.78 20.45
N GLU A 204 14.78 -4.89 21.51
CA GLU A 204 15.25 -5.09 22.89
C GLU A 204 16.19 -6.30 23.03
N LYS A 205 15.92 -7.36 22.25
CA LYS A 205 16.70 -8.61 22.30
C LYS A 205 17.91 -8.62 21.37
N ARG A 206 18.14 -7.52 20.63
CA ARG A 206 19.28 -7.35 19.72
C ARG A 206 20.50 -6.84 20.52
N ALA A 207 21.66 -6.85 19.89
CA ALA A 207 22.88 -6.25 20.42
C ALA A 207 23.34 -5.09 19.53
N GLY A 208 24.29 -4.30 20.01
CA GLY A 208 24.88 -3.20 19.25
C GLY A 208 23.90 -2.04 19.04
N ALA A 209 24.00 -1.36 17.90
CA ALA A 209 23.26 -0.13 17.60
C ALA A 209 21.75 -0.32 17.69
N ALA A 210 21.26 -1.53 17.40
CA ALA A 210 19.84 -1.85 17.46
C ALA A 210 19.29 -1.78 18.89
N LEU A 211 20.07 -2.20 19.89
CA LEU A 211 19.70 -2.09 21.30
C LEU A 211 19.68 -0.63 21.74
N THR A 212 20.73 0.13 21.39
CA THR A 212 20.84 1.56 21.70
C THR A 212 19.69 2.36 21.07
N PHE A 213 19.37 2.07 19.80
CA PHE A 213 18.23 2.67 19.11
C PHE A 213 16.91 2.40 19.84
N TRP A 214 16.68 1.14 20.23
CA TRP A 214 15.49 0.76 20.98
C TRP A 214 15.37 1.47 22.33
N GLN A 215 16.47 1.62 23.06
CA GLN A 215 16.49 2.31 24.36
C GLN A 215 16.06 3.79 24.20
N HIS A 216 16.67 4.52 23.27
CA HIS A 216 16.30 5.91 23.02
C HIS A 216 14.88 6.05 22.47
N ALA A 217 14.47 5.18 21.54
CA ALA A 217 13.13 5.19 20.99
C ALA A 217 12.06 4.95 22.07
N THR A 218 12.27 3.95 22.92
CA THR A 218 11.31 3.59 23.99
C THR A 218 11.22 4.70 25.04
N GLU A 219 12.33 5.32 25.40
CA GLU A 219 12.32 6.47 26.32
C GLU A 219 11.60 7.68 25.69
N ALA A 220 11.86 8.00 24.42
CA ALA A 220 11.15 9.08 23.73
C ALA A 220 9.63 8.82 23.64
N ILE A 221 9.23 7.58 23.31
CA ILE A 221 7.81 7.19 23.27
C ILE A 221 7.17 7.34 24.66
N LYS A 222 7.88 6.96 25.73
CA LYS A 222 7.38 7.08 27.11
C LYS A 222 7.16 8.55 27.50
N VAL A 223 8.00 9.46 27.03
CA VAL A 223 7.90 10.89 27.36
C VAL A 223 6.85 11.61 26.50
N HIS A 224 6.80 11.33 25.20
CA HIS A 224 6.03 12.15 24.23
C HIS A 224 4.80 11.44 23.64
N GLY A 225 4.63 10.14 23.93
CA GLY A 225 3.69 9.28 23.20
C GLY A 225 4.19 8.95 21.80
N ALA A 226 3.69 7.86 21.21
CA ALA A 226 4.19 7.35 19.92
C ALA A 226 4.09 8.37 18.77
N ASN A 227 3.05 9.20 18.76
CA ASN A 227 2.82 10.22 17.72
C ASN A 227 3.61 11.53 17.97
N GLY A 228 4.21 11.69 19.15
CA GLY A 228 4.93 12.92 19.55
C GLY A 228 6.45 12.80 19.50
N VAL A 229 6.98 11.65 19.06
CA VAL A 229 8.43 11.39 19.03
C VAL A 229 9.11 12.22 17.93
N ASP A 230 10.15 12.96 18.30
CA ASP A 230 11.12 13.49 17.35
C ASP A 230 12.11 12.38 16.97
N TRP A 231 11.85 11.72 15.85
CA TRP A 231 12.70 10.64 15.37
C TRP A 231 14.10 11.12 15.00
N ALA A 232 14.29 12.36 14.55
CA ALA A 232 15.61 12.87 14.23
C ALA A 232 16.49 13.01 15.48
N ASP A 233 15.90 13.39 16.63
CA ASP A 233 16.60 13.41 17.91
C ASP A 233 16.96 11.99 18.40
N VAL A 234 16.03 11.04 18.29
CA VAL A 234 16.28 9.63 18.64
C VAL A 234 17.42 9.05 17.78
N GLU A 235 17.39 9.29 16.48
CA GLU A 235 18.43 8.91 15.53
C GLU A 235 19.77 9.51 15.93
N ARG A 236 19.82 10.82 16.19
CA ARG A 236 21.05 11.51 16.59
C ARG A 236 21.63 10.98 17.90
N LYS A 237 20.80 10.76 18.93
CA LYS A 237 21.23 10.19 20.22
C LYS A 237 21.83 8.79 20.03
N THR A 238 21.15 7.97 19.23
CA THR A 238 21.63 6.64 18.87
C THR A 238 23.00 6.69 18.21
N ILE A 239 23.22 7.61 17.26
CA ILE A 239 24.50 7.77 16.57
C ILE A 239 25.61 8.12 17.55
N VAL A 240 25.36 9.10 18.42
CA VAL A 240 26.33 9.57 19.40
C VAL A 240 26.73 8.44 20.34
N GLU A 241 25.78 7.83 21.04
CA GLU A 241 26.06 6.80 22.05
C GLU A 241 26.71 5.55 21.43
N SER A 242 26.16 5.08 20.30
CA SER A 242 26.66 3.86 19.62
C SER A 242 28.13 3.98 19.21
N ILE A 243 28.55 5.14 18.69
CA ILE A 243 29.90 5.32 18.18
C ILE A 243 30.87 5.74 19.29
N SER A 244 30.53 6.73 20.12
CA SER A 244 31.49 7.30 21.09
C SER A 244 31.61 6.48 22.38
N GLU A 245 30.56 5.78 22.80
CA GLU A 245 30.57 5.00 24.05
C GLU A 245 30.79 3.52 23.79
N HIS A 246 30.10 2.98 22.79
CA HIS A 246 30.14 1.54 22.48
C HIS A 246 31.16 1.18 21.38
N GLY A 247 31.71 2.17 20.67
CA GLY A 247 32.74 1.97 19.64
C GLY A 247 32.24 1.23 18.40
N GLN A 248 30.95 1.31 18.10
CA GLN A 248 30.33 0.60 17.00
C GLN A 248 30.70 1.24 15.64
N PRO A 249 30.79 0.45 14.56
CA PRO A 249 31.12 0.98 13.24
C PRO A 249 30.04 1.98 12.76
N PRO A 250 30.41 3.17 12.25
CA PRO A 250 29.44 4.15 11.74
C PRO A 250 28.51 3.57 10.67
N SER A 251 29.04 2.73 9.78
CA SER A 251 28.25 2.04 8.74
C SER A 251 27.11 1.22 9.33
N ASP A 252 27.38 0.46 10.39
CA ASP A 252 26.43 -0.45 11.02
C ASP A 252 25.35 0.35 11.77
N VAL A 253 25.74 1.47 12.38
CA VAL A 253 24.82 2.40 13.03
C VAL A 253 23.86 3.04 12.01
N ALA A 254 24.39 3.51 10.88
CA ALA A 254 23.58 4.07 9.80
C ALA A 254 22.61 3.02 9.23
N GLU A 255 23.06 1.78 9.03
CA GLU A 255 22.23 0.68 8.55
C GLU A 255 21.08 0.38 9.51
N VAL A 256 21.37 0.24 10.81
CA VAL A 256 20.34 0.00 11.83
C VAL A 256 19.28 1.09 11.83
N ILE A 257 19.69 2.36 11.78
CA ILE A 257 18.75 3.48 11.76
C ILE A 257 17.92 3.47 10.49
N CYS A 258 18.55 3.31 9.31
CA CYS A 258 17.84 3.26 8.04
C CYS A 258 16.85 2.10 7.96
N GLN A 259 17.16 0.97 8.62
CA GLN A 259 16.33 -0.22 8.63
C GLN A 259 15.16 -0.11 9.60
N HIS A 260 15.36 0.52 10.76
CA HIS A 260 14.43 0.41 11.89
C HIS A 260 13.76 1.71 12.30
N SER A 261 14.30 2.88 11.94
CA SER A 261 13.69 4.15 12.36
C SER A 261 12.39 4.46 11.61
N PRO A 262 11.28 4.73 12.31
CA PRO A 262 10.07 5.29 11.70
C PRO A 262 10.29 6.66 11.03
N GLY A 263 11.34 7.41 11.39
CA GLY A 263 11.72 8.68 10.76
C GLY A 263 12.59 8.56 9.50
N ALA A 264 13.10 7.35 9.21
CA ALA A 264 14.01 7.07 8.09
C ALA A 264 13.41 6.13 7.04
N VAL A 265 12.12 6.33 6.73
CA VAL A 265 11.37 5.45 5.80
C VAL A 265 11.63 5.75 4.33
N SER A 266 11.85 7.02 3.97
CA SER A 266 12.13 7.43 2.60
C SER A 266 13.63 7.38 2.30
N LYS A 267 13.97 7.21 1.02
CA LYS A 267 15.38 7.24 0.55
C LYS A 267 16.07 8.55 0.94
N ALA A 268 15.40 9.69 0.77
CA ALA A 268 15.93 10.99 1.15
C ALA A 268 16.30 11.05 2.64
N ARG A 269 15.41 10.59 3.53
CA ARG A 269 15.69 10.54 4.98
C ARG A 269 16.82 9.58 5.33
N GLN A 270 16.91 8.44 4.64
CA GLN A 270 18.04 7.51 4.84
C GLN A 270 19.37 8.11 4.38
N ASP A 271 19.38 8.85 3.27
CA ASP A 271 20.58 9.54 2.80
C ASP A 271 21.00 10.67 3.75
N GLU A 272 20.04 11.39 4.34
CA GLU A 272 20.29 12.37 5.41
C GLU A 272 20.88 11.72 6.68
N VAL A 273 20.38 10.55 7.10
CA VAL A 273 20.93 9.78 8.22
C VAL A 273 22.38 9.37 7.93
N ARG A 274 22.66 8.83 6.74
CA ARG A 274 24.01 8.44 6.34
C ARG A 274 24.97 9.63 6.36
N ALA A 275 24.56 10.76 5.78
CA ALA A 275 25.35 11.98 5.78
C ALA A 275 25.62 12.51 7.20
N LEU A 276 24.63 12.41 8.10
CA LEU A 276 24.79 12.79 9.51
C LEU A 276 25.81 11.90 10.23
N VAL A 277 25.73 10.59 10.02
CA VAL A 277 26.70 9.62 10.57
C VAL A 277 28.11 9.91 10.07
N ASP A 278 28.28 10.10 8.76
CA ASP A 278 29.58 10.39 8.15
C ASP A 278 30.19 11.69 8.69
N GLY A 279 29.36 12.71 8.92
CA GLY A 279 29.80 13.99 9.48
C GLY A 279 30.24 13.91 10.94
N LEU A 280 29.59 13.08 11.76
CA LEU A 280 29.90 12.95 13.20
C LEU A 280 30.96 11.88 13.50
N ALA A 281 31.12 10.89 12.63
CA ALA A 281 31.97 9.72 12.87
C ALA A 281 33.42 10.05 13.29
N PRO A 282 34.16 10.97 12.63
CA PRO A 282 35.56 11.22 12.97
C PRO A 282 35.76 11.69 14.42
N GLU A 283 34.88 12.56 14.90
CA GLU A 283 34.95 13.09 16.26
C GLU A 283 34.56 12.02 17.29
N LEU A 284 33.45 11.32 17.06
CA LEU A 284 32.94 10.30 17.98
C LEU A 284 33.90 9.12 18.11
N GLN A 285 34.52 8.68 17.01
CA GLN A 285 35.54 7.62 17.03
C GLN A 285 36.80 8.05 17.79
N ALA A 286 37.22 9.32 17.64
CA ALA A 286 38.36 9.85 18.41
C ALA A 286 38.04 9.91 19.91
N GLN A 287 36.81 10.28 20.28
CA GLN A 287 36.33 10.26 21.67
C GLN A 287 36.39 8.84 22.25
N TYR A 288 35.87 7.84 21.54
CA TYR A 288 35.93 6.44 21.96
C TYR A 288 37.37 5.95 22.13
N ALA A 289 38.25 6.23 21.16
CA ALA A 289 39.65 5.84 21.21
C ALA A 289 40.38 6.45 22.43
N LYS A 290 40.11 7.71 22.73
CA LYS A 290 40.64 8.40 23.91
C LYS A 290 40.14 7.74 25.20
N ALA A 291 38.84 7.57 25.37
CA ALA A 291 38.24 6.95 26.56
C ALA A 291 38.76 5.52 26.80
N ARG A 292 38.97 4.75 25.72
CA ARG A 292 39.56 3.41 25.78
C ARG A 292 41.03 3.43 26.20
N SER A 293 41.79 4.44 25.77
CA SER A 293 43.20 4.60 26.16
C SER A 293 43.35 4.96 27.64
N GLU A 294 42.49 5.84 28.16
CA GLU A 294 42.49 6.28 29.57
C GLU A 294 42.17 5.10 30.50
N LYS A 295 41.13 4.32 30.19
CA LYS A 295 40.78 3.10 30.96
C LYS A 295 41.89 2.06 30.98
N ARG A 296 42.71 1.99 29.92
CA ARG A 296 43.84 1.04 29.82
C ARG A 296 45.07 1.49 30.61
N CYS A 297 45.23 2.79 30.88
CA CYS A 297 46.32 3.31 31.70
C CYS A 297 46.03 3.23 33.21
N GLU A 298 44.77 3.06 33.61
CA GLU A 298 44.33 2.93 35.00
C GLU A 298 44.25 1.46 35.51
N SER A 299 44.45 0.48 34.62
CA SER A 299 44.46 -0.97 34.93
C SER A 299 45.88 -1.53 34.95
#